data_AF-A0A819S0L9-F1
#
_entry.id   AF-A0A819S0L9-F1
#
_cell.length_a   1.000
_cell.length_b   1.000
_cell.length_c   1.000
_cell.angle_alpha   90.00
_cell.angle_beta   90.00
_cell.angle_gamma   90.00
#
_symmetry.space_group_name_H-M   'P 1'
#
loop_
_entity.id
_entity.type
_entity.pdbx_description
1 polymer ?
#
loop_
_entity_poly.entity_id
_entity_poly.type
_entity_poly.pdbx_seq_one_letter_code
_entity_poly.pdbx_strand_id
1 'polypeptide(L)'
;MEKSKRQRSTSLNNYSNQKRNKTEVTTDRLSIEIITDFEDLSNELIYEIFELLDFYHVYQAFYSLNTRFNNLITNSTLPIDINLSSISKSNFEQYNKDIILPSKHRIHSLHISSPCLYDHVSSPIRILSQFLHLKKLTLDNIESTYVESILPVLSSLPDLFSLSIDNVGYIQDETVLHQHIFSLSALTFCQLSWKRCSHYKLKSFIIKESSSIEHLIINGTISIDQFAWLLSYVPKLRRFHVNNVSHLIGHSEKTYSIILNNLTHVSLGLGLIHFDQFERMLTDIFHSVQVLHILIRFAVDEKYTNATQWQQLILSHMPNLRIFDIRHEHWPIHTTTTIFNNNDIHQVIFHVPIEQFRSSFWVERQWFFTQLYYEQRDSNRTIFHSTNPYRRKSYTLRGKLNDIMDPNAPAIHLKSVQDVQIQNEAELVNCKYFFPNVTTLTLENGFSNRYQSIATNLNRVLPLIHLTKLILDCRYLSLTNLIELLRFAPNVHTIKFNSLPRYKTDSKSIEENETFQLVSSTNIITNVTFRKRYGLDKLKVLMALYPRVQNLTVHICAQDLKAVVQFILEKRKENASKYLHSLCFIGGRKIWIKKINTLISSEALLDDYMLKTVDNNLYLWC
;
A
#
# COMPACT_ATOMS: atom_id res chain seq x y z
N MET A 1 -3.31 -0.20 80.37
CA MET A 1 -2.66 0.37 81.57
C MET A 1 -1.69 1.41 81.08
N GLU A 2 -2.13 2.67 81.01
CA GLU A 2 -2.01 3.68 82.08
C GLU A 2 -0.56 4.15 82.26
N LYS A 3 -0.20 5.43 82.37
CA LYS A 3 -0.85 6.75 82.39
C LYS A 3 0.37 7.72 82.36
N SER A 4 0.32 8.89 81.75
CA SER A 4 -0.01 10.16 82.44
C SER A 4 0.34 11.30 81.46
N LYS A 5 -0.59 12.08 80.90
CA LYS A 5 -1.41 13.19 81.47
C LYS A 5 -0.63 14.41 81.99
N ARG A 6 -0.78 15.52 81.27
CA ARG A 6 -1.35 16.83 81.70
C ARG A 6 -1.66 17.62 80.41
N GLN A 7 -2.91 17.87 79.99
CA GLN A 7 -3.97 18.78 80.52
C GLN A 7 -3.44 20.19 80.79
N ARG A 8 -4.08 21.32 80.45
CA ARG A 8 -5.44 21.73 80.01
C ARG A 8 -5.27 23.21 79.58
N SER A 9 -6.04 23.85 78.70
CA SER A 9 -7.41 24.41 78.83
C SER A 9 -7.51 25.48 77.72
N THR A 10 -8.63 25.86 77.09
CA THR A 10 -10.06 25.63 77.30
C THR A 10 -10.78 26.08 76.03
N SER A 11 -11.77 25.30 75.66
CA SER A 11 -12.71 25.49 74.57
C SER A 11 -14.00 26.18 75.04
N LEU A 12 -14.54 27.03 74.16
CA LEU A 12 -15.95 27.15 73.76
C LEU A 12 -17.04 27.68 74.73
N ASN A 13 -17.83 28.58 74.13
CA ASN A 13 -19.30 28.63 74.04
C ASN A 13 -20.08 29.67 74.85
N ASN A 14 -20.81 30.50 74.11
CA ASN A 14 -22.28 30.54 74.07
C ASN A 14 -22.70 31.10 72.69
N TYR A 15 -23.40 30.34 71.82
CA TYR A 15 -24.87 30.23 71.70
C TYR A 15 -25.56 31.61 71.82
N SER A 16 -26.42 32.11 70.93
CA SER A 16 -27.18 31.56 69.81
C SER A 16 -28.06 32.70 69.27
N ASN A 17 -28.22 32.84 67.95
CA ASN A 17 -29.56 33.00 67.36
C ASN A 17 -29.57 32.90 65.83
N GLN A 18 -30.65 32.27 65.39
CA GLN A 18 -30.94 31.72 64.08
C GLN A 18 -31.41 32.73 63.04
N LYS A 19 -31.40 32.25 61.78
CA LYS A 19 -32.29 32.55 60.64
C LYS A 19 -31.98 33.84 59.83
N ARG A 20 -31.39 33.63 58.65
CA ARG A 20 -32.19 33.44 57.42
C ARG A 20 -31.33 32.93 56.27
N ASN A 21 -31.75 31.79 55.73
CA ASN A 21 -31.26 31.18 54.50
C ASN A 21 -31.54 32.08 53.30
N LYS A 22 -30.56 32.21 52.41
CA LYS A 22 -30.80 32.07 50.97
C LYS A 22 -29.58 31.39 50.34
N THR A 23 -29.75 30.09 50.15
CA THR A 23 -28.94 29.22 49.33
C THR A 23 -29.14 29.63 47.87
N GLU A 24 -28.10 30.11 47.20
CA GLU A 24 -28.02 30.11 45.73
C GLU A 24 -26.71 29.42 45.33
N VAL A 25 -26.85 28.10 45.19
CA VAL A 25 -26.22 27.22 44.21
C VAL A 25 -24.98 27.80 43.52
N THR A 26 -23.81 27.46 44.04
CA THR A 26 -22.56 27.41 43.26
C THR A 26 -22.69 26.30 42.22
N THR A 27 -23.29 26.60 41.07
CA THR A 27 -23.01 25.84 39.86
C THR A 27 -21.55 26.06 39.51
N ASP A 28 -20.72 25.04 39.74
CA ASP A 28 -19.47 24.81 39.00
C ASP A 28 -19.82 24.81 37.51
N ARG A 29 -19.84 25.99 36.91
CA ARG A 29 -19.76 26.13 35.46
C ARG A 29 -18.33 25.76 35.12
N LEU A 30 -18.14 24.54 34.62
CA LEU A 30 -17.05 24.20 33.72
C LEU A 30 -16.98 25.33 32.68
N SER A 31 -16.04 26.25 32.88
CA SER A 31 -15.68 27.23 31.87
C SER A 31 -15.21 26.42 30.67
N ILE A 32 -16.04 26.37 29.63
CA ILE A 32 -15.61 25.92 28.33
C ILE A 32 -14.54 26.94 27.92
N GLU A 33 -13.26 26.58 28.09
CA GLU A 33 -12.16 27.34 27.52
C GLU A 33 -12.40 27.37 26.01
N ILE A 34 -12.76 28.53 25.50
CA ILE A 34 -12.90 28.76 24.07
C ILE A 34 -11.46 28.83 23.55
N ILE A 35 -10.96 27.72 23.02
CA ILE A 35 -9.67 27.65 22.34
C ILE A 35 -9.79 28.51 21.08
N THR A 36 -9.19 29.70 21.10
CA THR A 36 -9.23 30.62 19.96
C THR A 36 -7.97 30.54 19.11
N ASP A 37 -6.83 30.20 19.74
CA ASP A 37 -5.53 30.12 19.08
C ASP A 37 -4.85 28.76 19.34
N PHE A 38 -3.90 28.40 18.46
CA PHE A 38 -3.12 27.16 18.59
C PHE A 38 -2.29 27.14 19.88
N GLU A 39 -1.86 28.30 20.35
CA GLU A 39 -1.12 28.47 21.61
C GLU A 39 -1.99 28.21 22.85
N ASP A 40 -3.30 28.15 22.72
CA ASP A 40 -4.20 27.85 23.84
C ASP A 40 -4.37 26.34 24.06
N LEU A 41 -3.89 25.51 23.11
CA LEU A 41 -3.94 24.05 23.24
C LEU A 41 -3.15 23.60 24.47
N SER A 42 -3.65 22.57 25.17
CA SER A 42 -2.91 21.97 26.30
C SER A 42 -1.63 21.27 25.81
N ASN A 43 -0.67 21.06 26.73
CA ASN A 43 0.59 20.39 26.37
C ASN A 43 0.35 18.96 25.86
N GLU A 44 -0.66 18.27 26.39
CA GLU A 44 -1.04 16.91 26.01
C GLU A 44 -1.48 16.87 24.54
N LEU A 45 -2.36 17.80 24.11
CA LEU A 45 -2.78 17.89 22.71
C LEU A 45 -1.63 18.24 21.78
N ILE A 46 -0.70 19.09 22.21
CA ILE A 46 0.50 19.42 21.43
C ILE A 46 1.38 18.17 21.27
N TYR A 47 1.55 17.36 22.32
CA TYR A 47 2.29 16.11 22.20
C TYR A 47 1.60 15.10 21.27
N GLU A 48 0.26 14.99 21.32
CA GLU A 48 -0.48 14.16 20.36
C GLU A 48 -0.25 14.62 18.91
N ILE A 49 -0.17 15.93 18.67
CA ILE A 49 0.20 16.48 17.36
C ILE A 49 1.64 16.10 17.00
N PHE A 50 2.57 16.21 17.95
CA PHE A 50 3.98 15.87 17.72
C PHE A 50 4.17 14.38 17.40
N GLU A 51 3.39 13.47 18.00
CA GLU A 51 3.43 12.03 17.70
C GLU A 51 3.06 11.68 16.25
N LEU A 52 2.27 12.55 15.59
CA LEU A 52 1.90 12.37 14.18
C LEU A 52 2.98 12.87 13.20
N LEU A 53 4.02 13.54 13.70
CA LEU A 53 5.04 14.19 12.90
C LEU A 53 6.42 13.56 13.13
N ASP A 54 7.29 13.66 12.12
CA ASP A 54 8.71 13.38 12.32
C ASP A 54 9.31 14.40 13.30
N PHE A 55 10.10 13.95 14.28
CA PHE A 55 10.61 14.83 15.32
C PHE A 55 11.51 15.95 14.77
N TYR A 56 12.18 15.73 13.65
CA TYR A 56 12.92 16.80 12.98
C TYR A 56 11.98 17.88 12.42
N HIS A 57 10.81 17.50 11.87
CA HIS A 57 9.81 18.49 11.45
C HIS A 57 9.20 19.24 12.63
N VAL A 58 9.01 18.56 13.77
CA VAL A 58 8.59 19.22 15.02
C VAL A 58 9.62 20.27 15.44
N TYR A 59 10.90 19.90 15.45
CA TYR A 59 11.99 20.83 15.72
C TYR A 59 11.97 22.02 14.76
N GLN A 60 11.92 21.79 13.45
CA GLN A 60 11.94 22.88 12.46
C GLN A 60 10.74 23.82 12.59
N ALA A 61 9.55 23.28 12.88
CA ALA A 61 8.32 24.07 12.92
C ALA A 61 8.16 24.83 14.25
N PHE A 62 8.51 24.22 15.38
CA PHE A 62 8.10 24.71 16.70
C PHE A 62 9.25 25.18 17.61
N TYR A 63 10.49 24.73 17.39
CA TYR A 63 11.60 24.95 18.34
C TYR A 63 11.94 26.43 18.60
N SER A 64 11.78 27.27 17.57
CA SER A 64 12.12 28.69 17.61
C SER A 64 10.90 29.62 17.69
N LEU A 65 9.69 29.08 17.85
CA LEU A 65 8.46 29.91 17.88
C LEU A 65 8.34 30.70 19.19
N ASN A 66 8.43 30.00 20.33
CA ASN A 66 8.35 30.61 21.65
C ASN A 66 8.98 29.70 22.72
N THR A 67 9.13 30.22 23.95
CA THR A 67 9.73 29.51 25.07
C THR A 67 8.94 28.27 25.49
N ARG A 68 7.61 28.29 25.35
CA ARG A 68 6.76 27.15 25.69
C ARG A 68 7.06 25.96 24.79
N PHE A 69 7.02 26.12 23.47
CA PHE A 69 7.35 25.04 22.54
C PHE A 69 8.80 24.58 22.66
N ASN A 70 9.73 25.51 22.87
CA ASN A 70 11.12 25.16 23.13
C ASN A 70 11.25 24.23 24.35
N ASN A 71 10.56 24.53 25.45
CA ASN A 71 10.51 23.68 26.64
C ASN A 71 9.82 22.34 26.38
N LEU A 72 8.73 22.31 25.60
CA LEU A 72 8.04 21.06 25.25
C LEU A 72 8.93 20.12 24.44
N ILE A 73 9.81 20.66 23.60
CA ILE A 73 10.72 19.84 22.79
C ILE A 73 11.91 19.36 23.64
N THR A 74 12.55 20.28 24.37
CA THR A 74 13.83 20.01 25.08
C THR A 74 13.66 19.30 26.41
N ASN A 75 12.66 19.67 27.21
CA ASN A 75 12.50 19.21 28.60
C ASN A 75 11.44 18.12 28.77
N SER A 76 10.86 17.63 27.67
CA SER A 76 9.93 16.51 27.71
C SER A 76 10.64 15.23 28.16
N THR A 77 9.90 14.32 28.79
CA THR A 77 10.34 12.96 29.11
C THR A 77 9.89 11.94 28.07
N LEU A 78 9.14 12.38 27.06
CA LEU A 78 8.60 11.49 26.04
C LEU A 78 9.72 10.93 25.15
N PRO A 79 9.60 9.66 24.74
CA PRO A 79 10.49 9.06 23.76
C PRO A 79 10.54 9.84 22.45
N ILE A 80 11.69 9.80 21.81
CA ILE A 80 11.90 10.46 20.51
C ILE A 80 12.26 9.40 19.46
N ASP A 81 11.58 9.51 18.32
CA ASP A 81 11.93 8.80 17.09
C ASP A 81 12.56 9.79 16.10
N ILE A 82 13.81 9.52 15.71
CA ILE A 82 14.61 10.41 14.87
C ILE A 82 14.82 9.78 13.50
N ASN A 83 14.47 10.51 12.44
CA ASN A 83 14.78 10.15 11.08
C ASN A 83 15.72 11.17 10.44
N LEU A 84 16.95 10.75 10.15
CA LEU A 84 17.98 11.61 9.55
C LEU A 84 18.05 11.49 8.03
N SER A 85 17.12 10.76 7.39
CA SER A 85 17.26 10.38 5.99
C SER A 85 17.18 11.53 4.99
N SER A 86 16.43 12.58 5.33
CA SER A 86 16.14 13.71 4.44
C SER A 86 16.81 15.02 4.88
N ILE A 87 17.64 14.98 5.93
CA ILE A 87 18.24 16.17 6.54
C ILE A 87 19.51 16.59 5.78
N SER A 88 19.60 17.88 5.43
CA SER A 88 20.82 18.45 4.84
C SER A 88 21.95 18.53 5.88
N LYS A 89 23.21 18.53 5.42
CA LYS A 89 24.37 18.61 6.32
C LYS A 89 24.32 19.80 7.28
N SER A 90 23.99 20.99 6.78
CA SER A 90 23.93 22.21 7.59
C SER A 90 22.86 22.15 8.68
N ASN A 91 21.69 21.61 8.36
CA ASN A 91 20.60 21.52 9.31
C ASN A 91 20.86 20.42 10.35
N PHE A 92 21.55 19.36 9.94
CA PHE A 92 21.96 18.29 10.82
C PHE A 92 22.90 18.78 11.92
N GLU A 93 23.91 19.61 11.61
CA GLU A 93 24.85 20.10 12.63
C GLU A 93 24.13 20.85 13.76
N GLN A 94 23.18 21.72 13.40
CA GLN A 94 22.38 22.46 14.37
C GLN A 94 21.44 21.53 15.14
N TYR A 95 20.70 20.67 14.44
CA TYR A 95 19.78 19.71 15.06
C TYR A 95 20.48 18.73 16.00
N ASN A 96 21.69 18.29 15.64
CA ASN A 96 22.50 17.41 16.47
C ASN A 96 22.87 18.09 17.79
N LYS A 97 23.29 19.37 17.72
CA LYS A 97 23.63 20.17 18.90
C LYS A 97 22.42 20.44 19.79
N ASP A 98 21.30 20.82 19.20
CA ASP A 98 20.13 21.30 19.93
C ASP A 98 19.26 20.17 20.50
N ILE A 99 19.19 19.04 19.79
CA ILE A 99 18.22 17.96 20.08
C ILE A 99 18.90 16.62 20.33
N ILE A 100 19.72 16.12 19.40
CA ILE A 100 20.24 14.75 19.48
C ILE A 100 21.17 14.60 20.69
N LEU A 101 22.13 15.51 20.86
CA LEU A 101 23.12 15.43 21.92
C LEU A 101 22.51 15.63 23.33
N PRO A 102 21.59 16.56 23.56
CA PRO A 102 20.94 16.71 24.86
C PRO A 102 19.95 15.57 25.17
N SER A 103 19.29 15.02 24.14
CA SER A 103 18.19 14.06 24.31
C SER A 103 18.60 12.60 24.11
N LYS A 104 19.88 12.25 24.19
CA LYS A 104 20.39 10.87 23.96
C LYS A 104 19.65 9.80 24.76
N HIS A 105 19.29 10.13 25.99
CA HIS A 105 18.57 9.24 26.91
C HIS A 105 17.10 9.02 26.53
N ARG A 106 16.52 9.82 25.62
CA ARG A 106 15.11 9.72 25.19
C ARG A 106 14.95 9.05 23.82
N ILE A 107 16.04 8.88 23.07
CA ILE A 107 15.98 8.39 21.69
C ILE A 107 15.74 6.88 21.71
N HIS A 108 14.56 6.48 21.22
CA HIS A 108 14.17 5.06 21.12
C HIS A 108 14.29 4.53 19.70
N SER A 109 14.12 5.36 18.68
CA SER A 109 14.28 4.97 17.28
C SER A 109 15.22 5.93 16.57
N LEU A 110 16.15 5.38 15.80
CA LEU A 110 17.10 6.14 15.01
C LEU A 110 17.19 5.56 13.60
N HIS A 111 16.90 6.40 12.60
CA HIS A 111 17.09 6.09 11.19
C HIS A 111 18.17 6.98 10.59
N ILE A 112 19.21 6.35 10.04
CA ILE A 112 20.39 6.99 9.46
C ILE A 112 20.49 6.59 8.00
N SER A 113 20.56 7.55 7.06
CA SER A 113 20.72 7.23 5.64
C SER A 113 21.67 8.09 4.80
N SER A 114 22.41 9.00 5.45
CA SER A 114 23.16 10.05 4.75
C SER A 114 24.68 9.93 4.90
N PRO A 115 25.44 10.05 3.79
CA PRO A 115 26.90 10.12 3.83
C PRO A 115 27.50 11.28 4.61
N CYS A 116 26.74 12.36 4.77
CA CYS A 116 27.19 13.56 5.45
C CYS A 116 27.38 13.35 6.97
N LEU A 117 26.93 12.21 7.50
CA LEU A 117 26.92 11.92 8.93
C LEU A 117 28.22 11.24 9.40
N TYR A 118 29.17 10.91 8.53
CA TYR A 118 30.27 10.02 8.90
C TYR A 118 31.50 10.69 9.52
N ASP A 119 31.78 11.95 9.15
CA ASP A 119 33.08 12.57 9.43
C ASP A 119 33.14 13.41 10.72
N HIS A 120 32.02 13.58 11.42
CA HIS A 120 31.95 14.43 12.60
C HIS A 120 32.18 13.64 13.90
N VAL A 121 33.04 14.16 14.79
CA VAL A 121 33.30 13.60 16.14
C VAL A 121 32.00 13.41 16.93
N SER A 122 31.01 14.27 16.69
CA SER A 122 29.69 14.25 17.34
C SER A 122 28.60 13.56 16.51
N SER A 123 28.96 12.81 15.46
CA SER A 123 27.99 12.05 14.68
C SER A 123 27.24 11.02 15.55
N PRO A 124 25.92 10.83 15.37
CA PRO A 124 25.12 9.77 15.99
C PRO A 124 25.77 8.40 15.90
N ILE A 125 26.54 8.12 14.84
CA ILE A 125 27.26 6.87 14.67
C ILE A 125 28.38 6.71 15.71
N ARG A 126 29.14 7.79 15.97
CA ARG A 126 30.26 7.76 16.92
C ARG A 126 29.81 7.76 18.38
N ILE A 127 28.64 8.33 18.64
CA ILE A 127 28.04 8.35 19.98
C ILE A 127 26.96 7.27 20.15
N LEU A 128 26.88 6.29 19.24
CA LEU A 128 25.79 5.31 19.22
C LEU A 128 25.69 4.54 20.55
N SER A 129 26.83 4.22 21.16
CA SER A 129 26.92 3.57 22.48
C SER A 129 26.29 4.37 23.63
N GLN A 130 25.99 5.65 23.43
CA GLN A 130 25.43 6.53 24.46
C GLN A 130 23.90 6.55 24.44
N PHE A 131 23.26 5.97 23.42
CA PHE A 131 21.79 5.87 23.34
C PHE A 131 21.31 4.60 24.07
N LEU A 132 21.40 4.60 25.40
CA LEU A 132 21.15 3.42 26.23
C LEU A 132 19.73 2.82 26.07
N HIS A 133 18.75 3.64 25.69
CA HIS A 133 17.35 3.26 25.49
C HIS A 133 16.98 3.06 24.01
N LEU A 134 17.98 2.96 23.13
CA LEU A 134 17.74 2.76 21.70
C LEU A 134 17.14 1.37 21.48
N LYS A 135 15.94 1.35 20.92
CA LYS A 135 15.13 0.17 20.67
C LYS A 135 15.14 -0.26 19.21
N LYS A 136 15.20 0.73 18.30
CA LYS A 136 15.16 0.52 16.85
C LYS A 136 16.28 1.29 16.17
N LEU A 137 17.06 0.59 15.35
CA LEU A 137 18.08 1.19 14.51
C LEU A 137 17.84 0.82 13.04
N THR A 138 17.77 1.83 12.19
CA THR A 138 17.72 1.67 10.73
C THR A 138 18.93 2.33 10.10
N LEU A 139 19.70 1.56 9.34
CA LEU A 139 20.85 1.98 8.56
C LEU A 139 20.50 1.78 7.09
N ASP A 140 20.23 2.85 6.35
CA ASP A 140 19.88 2.78 4.93
C ASP A 140 20.95 3.46 4.08
N ASN A 141 21.35 2.87 2.96
CA ASN A 141 22.26 3.49 2.00
C ASN A 141 23.62 3.91 2.62
N ILE A 142 24.07 3.16 3.62
CA ILE A 142 25.34 3.37 4.33
C ILE A 142 26.46 2.58 3.65
N GLU A 143 27.69 3.13 3.62
CA GLU A 143 28.84 2.37 3.13
C GLU A 143 29.19 1.22 4.07
N SER A 144 29.65 0.10 3.52
CA SER A 144 29.91 -1.14 4.28
C SER A 144 30.93 -0.95 5.41
N THR A 145 31.95 -0.14 5.20
CA THR A 145 32.98 0.18 6.20
C THR A 145 32.39 0.77 7.48
N TYR A 146 31.35 1.61 7.37
CA TYR A 146 30.69 2.18 8.54
C TYR A 146 29.83 1.16 9.25
N VAL A 147 29.13 0.29 8.51
CA VAL A 147 28.37 -0.81 9.10
C VAL A 147 29.30 -1.70 9.91
N GLU A 148 30.45 -2.11 9.34
CA GLU A 148 31.48 -2.89 10.02
C GLU A 148 31.97 -2.22 11.31
N SER A 149 32.10 -0.88 11.32
CA SER A 149 32.48 -0.12 12.52
C SER A 149 31.38 0.00 13.59
N ILE A 150 30.12 -0.02 13.18
CA ILE A 150 28.95 0.13 14.07
C ILE A 150 28.63 -1.17 14.79
N LEU A 151 28.80 -2.31 14.12
CA LEU A 151 28.39 -3.62 14.65
C LEU A 151 28.94 -3.95 16.04
N PRO A 152 30.23 -3.74 16.36
CA PRO A 152 30.75 -4.00 17.71
C PRO A 152 30.07 -3.14 18.78
N VAL A 153 29.60 -1.94 18.41
CA VAL A 153 28.93 -1.01 19.32
C VAL A 153 27.52 -1.46 19.65
N LEU A 154 26.83 -2.13 18.74
CA LEU A 154 25.45 -2.59 18.95
C LEU A 154 25.31 -3.54 20.13
N SER A 155 26.34 -4.33 20.42
CA SER A 155 26.39 -5.22 21.58
C SER A 155 26.31 -4.49 22.93
N SER A 156 26.61 -3.18 22.94
CA SER A 156 26.50 -2.33 24.14
C SER A 156 25.09 -1.76 24.36
N LEU A 157 24.15 -1.99 23.44
CA LEU A 157 22.79 -1.44 23.49
C LEU A 157 21.82 -2.49 24.06
N PRO A 158 21.42 -2.37 25.34
CA PRO A 158 20.66 -3.42 26.01
C PRO A 158 19.22 -3.56 25.50
N ASP A 159 18.62 -2.46 25.02
CA ASP A 159 17.21 -2.40 24.63
C ASP A 159 16.98 -2.60 23.12
N LEU A 160 18.05 -2.84 22.33
CA LEU A 160 17.98 -2.90 20.88
C LEU A 160 17.27 -4.17 20.40
N PHE A 161 15.97 -4.08 20.17
CA PHE A 161 15.16 -5.21 19.72
C PHE A 161 14.92 -5.26 18.20
N SER A 162 15.18 -4.16 17.49
CA SER A 162 14.95 -4.07 16.04
C SER A 162 16.15 -3.46 15.32
N LEU A 163 16.67 -4.18 14.32
CA LEU A 163 17.75 -3.73 13.45
C LEU A 163 17.33 -3.88 11.99
N SER A 164 17.44 -2.81 11.21
CA SER A 164 17.25 -2.84 9.76
C SER A 164 18.48 -2.26 9.09
N ILE A 165 19.10 -3.03 8.22
CA ILE A 165 20.24 -2.64 7.39
C ILE A 165 19.78 -2.76 5.95
N ASP A 166 19.68 -1.64 5.25
CA ASP A 166 19.20 -1.56 3.87
C ASP A 166 20.25 -0.95 2.95
N ASN A 167 20.29 -1.45 1.72
CA ASN A 167 20.96 -0.80 0.61
C ASN A 167 22.47 -0.53 0.83
N VAL A 168 23.14 -1.39 1.62
CA VAL A 168 24.57 -1.24 1.93
C VAL A 168 25.44 -1.66 0.75
N GLY A 169 26.60 -1.02 0.64
CA GLY A 169 27.65 -1.38 -0.33
C GLY A 169 28.19 -2.82 -0.16
N TYR A 170 29.21 -3.16 -0.94
CA TYR A 170 29.84 -4.50 -0.86
C TYR A 170 30.52 -4.71 0.50
N ILE A 171 30.13 -5.78 1.20
CA ILE A 171 30.77 -6.22 2.45
C ILE A 171 31.86 -7.24 2.13
N GLN A 172 33.04 -7.07 2.72
CA GLN A 172 34.18 -7.96 2.50
C GLN A 172 33.98 -9.33 3.17
N ASP A 173 33.52 -9.34 4.43
CA ASP A 173 33.25 -10.56 5.19
C ASP A 173 31.85 -10.56 5.81
N GLU A 174 30.89 -11.10 5.06
CA GLU A 174 29.51 -11.30 5.54
C GLU A 174 29.47 -12.18 6.79
N THR A 175 30.39 -13.14 6.97
CA THR A 175 30.33 -14.09 8.09
C THR A 175 30.53 -13.37 9.43
N VAL A 176 31.50 -12.45 9.49
CA VAL A 176 31.75 -11.63 10.68
C VAL A 176 30.52 -10.77 11.00
N LEU A 177 29.87 -10.21 9.99
CA LEU A 177 28.66 -9.42 10.19
C LEU A 177 27.53 -10.24 10.83
N HIS A 178 27.24 -11.42 10.29
CA HIS A 178 26.20 -12.29 10.83
C HIS A 178 26.49 -12.73 12.27
N GLN A 179 27.75 -13.03 12.58
CA GLN A 179 28.18 -13.36 13.94
C GLN A 179 27.86 -12.24 14.93
N HIS A 180 28.13 -10.99 14.55
CA HIS A 180 27.82 -9.85 15.41
C HIS A 180 26.32 -9.65 15.55
N ILE A 181 25.56 -9.66 14.45
CA ILE A 181 24.12 -9.41 14.49
C ILE A 181 23.38 -10.51 15.26
N PHE A 182 23.70 -11.78 15.00
CA PHE A 182 22.99 -12.90 15.61
C PHE A 182 23.38 -13.15 17.07
N SER A 183 24.49 -12.57 17.53
CA SER A 183 24.87 -12.57 18.96
C SER A 183 24.19 -11.47 19.79
N LEU A 184 23.44 -10.55 19.16
CA LEU A 184 22.69 -9.52 19.88
C LEU A 184 21.52 -10.14 20.65
N SER A 185 21.62 -10.16 21.97
CA SER A 185 20.71 -10.90 22.86
C SER A 185 19.29 -10.34 22.91
N ALA A 186 19.10 -9.03 22.72
CA ALA A 186 17.78 -8.39 22.72
C ALA A 186 17.09 -8.37 21.34
N LEU A 187 17.81 -8.72 20.26
CA LEU A 187 17.35 -8.50 18.89
C LEU A 187 16.25 -9.49 18.48
N THR A 188 15.00 -9.02 18.40
CA THR A 188 13.85 -9.84 17.98
C THR A 188 13.48 -9.67 16.51
N PHE A 189 13.75 -8.50 15.92
CA PHE A 189 13.50 -8.20 14.51
C PHE A 189 14.80 -7.81 13.79
N CYS A 190 15.08 -8.48 12.67
CA CYS A 190 16.24 -8.21 11.84
C CYS A 190 15.86 -8.16 10.35
N GLN A 191 16.25 -7.08 9.67
CA GLN A 191 16.13 -6.94 8.22
C GLN A 191 17.49 -6.62 7.60
N LEU A 192 17.85 -7.35 6.54
CA LEU A 192 19.13 -7.21 5.84
C LEU A 192 18.90 -7.06 4.33
N SER A 193 19.45 -6.03 3.70
CA SER A 193 19.49 -5.83 2.25
C SER A 193 20.83 -5.30 1.77
N TRP A 194 21.31 -5.86 0.67
CA TRP A 194 22.66 -5.61 0.13
C TRP A 194 22.58 -5.22 -1.34
N LYS A 195 23.24 -4.12 -1.75
CA LYS A 195 23.09 -3.56 -3.12
C LYS A 195 23.56 -4.49 -4.23
N ARG A 196 24.55 -5.36 -4.02
CA ARG A 196 25.24 -6.10 -5.10
C ARG A 196 26.01 -7.35 -4.64
N CYS A 197 25.44 -8.21 -3.80
CA CYS A 197 26.07 -9.52 -3.59
C CYS A 197 25.63 -10.48 -4.70
N SER A 198 26.53 -10.75 -5.65
CA SER A 198 26.30 -11.77 -6.69
C SER A 198 26.08 -13.14 -6.06
N HIS A 199 26.66 -13.42 -4.89
CA HIS A 199 26.42 -14.63 -4.11
C HIS A 199 26.68 -14.34 -2.62
N TYR A 200 25.69 -14.59 -1.76
CA TYR A 200 25.89 -14.64 -0.31
C TYR A 200 26.92 -15.72 0.01
N LYS A 201 27.86 -15.45 0.91
CA LYS A 201 28.88 -16.42 1.36
C LYS A 201 28.83 -16.55 2.88
N LEU A 202 27.72 -17.09 3.39
CA LEU A 202 27.64 -17.52 4.78
C LEU A 202 28.51 -18.77 4.97
N LYS A 203 29.58 -18.65 5.73
CA LYS A 203 30.33 -19.82 6.22
C LYS A 203 29.70 -20.32 7.51
N SER A 204 29.89 -21.59 7.83
CA SER A 204 29.56 -22.10 9.17
C SER A 204 30.41 -21.41 10.23
N PHE A 205 29.76 -20.85 11.24
CA PHE A 205 30.36 -20.35 12.46
C PHE A 205 29.63 -20.84 13.71
N ILE A 206 30.25 -20.63 14.88
CA ILE A 206 29.68 -21.01 16.17
C ILE A 206 29.21 -19.72 16.85
N ILE A 207 27.93 -19.68 17.25
CA ILE A 207 27.44 -18.66 18.18
C ILE A 207 27.38 -19.31 19.56
N LYS A 208 27.91 -18.62 20.58
CA LYS A 208 27.93 -19.13 21.96
C LYS A 208 26.53 -19.26 22.56
N GLU A 209 25.61 -18.39 22.15
CA GLU A 209 24.23 -18.33 22.61
C GLU A 209 23.28 -18.35 21.41
N SER A 210 22.11 -18.95 21.57
CA SER A 210 21.09 -18.96 20.52
C SER A 210 20.56 -17.53 20.28
N SER A 211 20.48 -17.12 19.02
CA SER A 211 19.93 -15.81 18.68
C SER A 211 18.48 -15.65 19.18
N SER A 212 18.13 -14.44 19.61
CA SER A 212 16.78 -14.07 20.05
C SER A 212 15.85 -13.67 18.92
N ILE A 213 16.34 -13.65 17.67
CA ILE A 213 15.58 -13.20 16.50
C ILE A 213 14.33 -14.07 16.30
N GLU A 214 13.18 -13.41 16.32
CA GLU A 214 11.89 -14.00 16.02
C GLU A 214 11.45 -13.67 14.57
N HIS A 215 11.85 -12.52 14.03
CA HIS A 215 11.48 -12.05 12.71
C HIS A 215 12.75 -11.74 11.89
N LEU A 216 12.97 -12.46 10.79
CA LEU A 216 14.13 -12.27 9.91
C LEU A 216 13.69 -12.02 8.46
N ILE A 217 14.19 -10.94 7.88
CA ILE A 217 13.97 -10.53 6.49
C ILE A 217 15.31 -10.40 5.78
N ILE A 218 15.52 -11.17 4.71
CA ILE A 218 16.72 -11.09 3.87
C ILE A 218 16.29 -10.68 2.46
N ASN A 219 16.51 -9.41 2.14
CA ASN A 219 16.31 -8.82 0.83
C ASN A 219 17.58 -9.04 -0.02
N GLY A 220 17.89 -10.30 -0.28
CA GLY A 220 19.06 -10.75 -1.03
C GLY A 220 18.86 -12.15 -1.62
N THR A 221 19.93 -12.70 -2.21
CA THR A 221 19.96 -14.08 -2.71
C THR A 221 20.79 -14.94 -1.77
N ILE A 222 20.24 -16.01 -1.20
CA ILE A 222 20.99 -17.01 -0.41
C ILE A 222 21.07 -18.34 -1.16
N SER A 223 22.15 -19.10 -0.97
CA SER A 223 22.19 -20.46 -1.51
C SER A 223 21.35 -21.41 -0.66
N ILE A 224 20.85 -22.49 -1.27
CA ILE A 224 20.11 -23.52 -0.54
C ILE A 224 20.97 -24.18 0.56
N ASP A 225 22.27 -24.32 0.35
CA ASP A 225 23.18 -24.88 1.36
C ASP A 225 23.31 -23.98 2.59
N GLN A 226 23.34 -22.67 2.37
CA GLN A 226 23.45 -21.67 3.44
C GLN A 226 22.14 -21.47 4.18
N PHE A 227 21.02 -21.78 3.52
CA PHE A 227 19.69 -21.70 4.09
C PHE A 227 19.60 -22.41 5.43
N ALA A 228 20.14 -23.62 5.50
CA ALA A 228 20.14 -24.41 6.72
C ALA A 228 21.03 -23.81 7.80
N TRP A 229 22.27 -23.43 7.47
CA TRP A 229 23.16 -22.79 8.44
C TRP A 229 22.53 -21.53 9.02
N LEU A 230 21.97 -20.67 8.17
CA LEU A 230 21.27 -19.48 8.59
C LEU A 230 20.18 -19.79 9.62
N LEU A 231 19.30 -20.75 9.31
CA LEU A 231 18.19 -21.13 10.19
C LEU A 231 18.65 -21.77 11.50
N SER A 232 19.78 -22.47 11.50
CA SER A 232 20.35 -23.04 12.72
C SER A 232 20.78 -21.98 13.73
N TYR A 233 21.07 -20.76 13.29
CA TYR A 233 21.44 -19.64 14.16
C TYR A 233 20.26 -18.93 14.81
N VAL A 234 19.05 -19.11 14.28
CA VAL A 234 17.83 -18.40 14.72
C VAL A 234 16.74 -19.39 15.15
N PRO A 235 16.95 -20.20 16.21
CA PRO A 235 16.01 -21.26 16.58
C PRO A 235 14.66 -20.73 17.10
N LYS A 236 14.57 -19.46 17.50
CA LYS A 236 13.34 -18.81 17.98
C LYS A 236 12.49 -18.19 16.87
N LEU A 237 12.88 -18.39 15.61
CA LEU A 237 12.26 -17.75 14.46
C LEU A 237 10.76 -18.10 14.35
N ARG A 238 9.94 -17.06 14.23
CA ARG A 238 8.49 -17.11 13.99
C ARG A 238 8.12 -16.70 12.58
N ARG A 239 8.83 -15.73 12.03
CA ARG A 239 8.59 -15.16 10.70
C ARG A 239 9.88 -15.08 9.91
N PHE A 240 9.86 -15.63 8.71
CA PHE A 240 11.01 -15.67 7.83
C PHE A 240 10.66 -15.19 6.44
N HIS A 241 11.44 -14.25 5.91
CA HIS A 241 11.32 -13.77 4.56
C HIS A 241 12.68 -13.78 3.86
N VAL A 242 12.73 -14.32 2.65
CA VAL A 242 13.90 -14.26 1.77
C VAL A 242 13.45 -13.94 0.35
N ASN A 243 14.07 -12.93 -0.27
CA ASN A 243 13.71 -12.50 -1.63
C ASN A 243 14.11 -13.53 -2.71
N ASN A 244 15.23 -14.24 -2.54
CA ASN A 244 15.66 -15.27 -3.47
C ASN A 244 16.50 -16.36 -2.78
N VAL A 245 16.11 -17.61 -2.92
CA VAL A 245 16.92 -18.80 -2.59
C VAL A 245 17.31 -19.42 -3.93
N SER A 246 18.58 -19.71 -4.13
CA SER A 246 19.08 -20.27 -5.40
C SER A 246 19.99 -21.47 -5.22
N HIS A 247 19.95 -22.39 -6.18
CA HIS A 247 20.92 -23.48 -6.26
C HIS A 247 22.17 -23.01 -7.02
N LEU A 248 23.34 -23.10 -6.39
CA LEU A 248 24.63 -22.88 -7.06
C LEU A 248 25.20 -24.24 -7.48
N ILE A 249 25.61 -24.36 -8.73
CA ILE A 249 26.16 -25.60 -9.30
C ILE A 249 27.41 -25.99 -8.50
N GLY A 250 27.44 -27.21 -7.94
CA GLY A 250 28.63 -27.82 -7.36
C GLY A 250 28.61 -28.13 -5.85
N HIS A 251 27.47 -28.00 -5.17
CA HIS A 251 27.35 -28.38 -3.75
C HIS A 251 26.48 -29.62 -3.54
N SER A 252 26.92 -30.48 -2.61
CA SER A 252 26.31 -31.76 -2.29
C SER A 252 25.05 -31.61 -1.45
N GLU A 253 24.01 -32.36 -1.78
CA GLU A 253 22.76 -32.45 -1.02
C GLU A 253 23.04 -32.86 0.43
N LYS A 254 22.80 -31.95 1.38
CA LYS A 254 22.84 -32.24 2.81
C LYS A 254 21.41 -32.33 3.34
N THR A 255 21.18 -33.30 4.23
CA THR A 255 19.95 -33.40 5.02
C THR A 255 19.90 -32.33 6.09
N TYR A 256 18.71 -31.77 6.33
CA TYR A 256 18.50 -30.69 7.29
C TYR A 256 17.92 -31.24 8.59
N SER A 257 18.72 -31.29 9.66
CA SER A 257 18.21 -31.67 10.99
C SER A 257 17.91 -30.44 11.83
N ILE A 258 17.13 -29.49 11.31
CA ILE A 258 16.82 -28.24 12.01
C ILE A 258 15.34 -28.22 12.37
N ILE A 259 15.04 -28.11 13.66
CA ILE A 259 13.67 -28.07 14.16
C ILE A 259 13.31 -26.63 14.53
N LEU A 260 12.46 -25.99 13.73
CA LEU A 260 11.94 -24.63 13.97
C LEU A 260 10.47 -24.66 14.42
N ASN A 261 10.22 -25.13 15.64
CA ASN A 261 8.87 -25.33 16.16
C ASN A 261 7.98 -24.06 16.18
N ASN A 262 8.60 -22.89 16.25
CA ASN A 262 7.89 -21.61 16.34
C ASN A 262 7.65 -20.94 14.97
N LEU A 263 8.21 -21.48 13.89
CA LEU A 263 8.14 -20.87 12.57
C LEU A 263 6.73 -20.99 11.98
N THR A 264 5.99 -19.89 11.99
CA THR A 264 4.59 -19.86 11.56
C THR A 264 4.39 -19.17 10.21
N HIS A 265 5.28 -18.25 9.83
CA HIS A 265 5.17 -17.50 8.59
C HIS A 265 6.47 -17.59 7.78
N VAL A 266 6.34 -18.03 6.52
CA VAL A 266 7.45 -18.20 5.60
C VAL A 266 7.12 -17.54 4.28
N SER A 267 8.04 -16.73 3.77
CA SER A 267 7.96 -16.10 2.46
C SER A 267 9.27 -16.29 1.71
N LEU A 268 9.25 -17.01 0.59
CA LEU A 268 10.45 -17.37 -0.17
C LEU A 268 10.30 -16.96 -1.63
N GLY A 269 11.30 -16.27 -2.17
CA GLY A 269 11.56 -16.33 -3.59
C GLY A 269 12.43 -17.54 -3.92
N LEU A 270 12.05 -18.34 -4.91
CA LEU A 270 12.78 -19.52 -5.36
C LEU A 270 13.30 -19.24 -6.77
N GLY A 271 14.62 -19.15 -6.91
CA GLY A 271 15.32 -18.92 -8.18
C GLY A 271 16.11 -20.15 -8.58
N LEU A 272 15.74 -20.83 -9.66
CA LEU A 272 16.43 -22.04 -10.15
C LEU A 272 16.48 -23.20 -9.14
N ILE A 273 15.46 -23.34 -8.28
CA ILE A 273 15.32 -24.47 -7.35
C ILE A 273 14.33 -25.48 -7.93
N HIS A 274 14.75 -26.75 -8.05
CA HIS A 274 13.87 -27.84 -8.48
C HIS A 274 12.83 -28.19 -7.40
N PHE A 275 11.66 -28.68 -7.81
CA PHE A 275 10.58 -28.99 -6.88
C PHE A 275 11.00 -30.02 -5.83
N ASP A 276 11.75 -31.05 -6.22
CA ASP A 276 12.21 -32.11 -5.30
C ASP A 276 13.20 -31.59 -4.24
N GLN A 277 13.91 -30.49 -4.53
CA GLN A 277 14.77 -29.81 -3.54
C GLN A 277 13.92 -29.01 -2.56
N PHE A 278 12.92 -28.29 -3.08
CA PHE A 278 12.00 -27.53 -2.25
C PHE A 278 11.11 -28.43 -1.37
N GLU A 279 10.66 -29.57 -1.89
CA GLU A 279 9.91 -30.58 -1.14
C GLU A 279 10.68 -31.05 0.10
N ARG A 280 11.98 -31.32 -0.04
CA ARG A 280 12.86 -31.66 1.10
C ARG A 280 12.99 -30.53 2.12
N MET A 281 13.00 -29.27 1.67
CA MET A 281 12.98 -28.14 2.62
C MET A 281 11.66 -28.10 3.41
N LEU A 282 10.54 -28.38 2.76
CA LEU A 282 9.23 -28.41 3.42
C LEU A 282 9.13 -29.55 4.44
N THR A 283 9.61 -30.74 4.09
CA THR A 283 9.57 -31.91 4.97
C THR A 283 10.37 -31.69 6.24
N ASP A 284 11.53 -31.05 6.12
CA ASP A 284 12.50 -30.97 7.21
C ASP A 284 12.26 -29.75 8.11
N ILE A 285 11.75 -28.64 7.57
CA ILE A 285 11.80 -27.33 8.24
C ILE A 285 10.41 -26.74 8.50
N PHE A 286 9.42 -27.00 7.64
CA PHE A 286 8.19 -26.18 7.57
C PHE A 286 6.94 -26.82 8.19
N HIS A 287 7.10 -27.82 9.07
CA HIS A 287 5.98 -28.55 9.67
C HIS A 287 5.00 -27.68 10.49
N SER A 288 5.49 -26.63 11.14
CA SER A 288 4.71 -25.70 11.99
C SER A 288 4.13 -24.50 11.21
N VAL A 289 4.42 -24.39 9.91
CA VAL A 289 4.07 -23.21 9.10
C VAL A 289 2.57 -23.11 8.90
N GLN A 290 2.03 -21.91 9.17
CA GLN A 290 0.63 -21.56 8.98
C GLN A 290 0.42 -20.68 7.74
N VAL A 291 1.45 -19.94 7.35
CA VAL A 291 1.42 -18.98 6.24
C VAL A 291 2.63 -19.19 5.36
N LEU A 292 2.39 -19.58 4.11
CA LEU A 292 3.43 -19.82 3.12
C LEU A 292 3.19 -18.95 1.88
N HIS A 293 4.16 -18.07 1.60
CA HIS A 293 4.21 -17.27 0.39
C HIS A 293 5.41 -17.70 -0.46
N ILE A 294 5.19 -17.98 -1.74
CA ILE A 294 6.24 -18.47 -2.64
C ILE A 294 6.22 -17.67 -3.92
N LEU A 295 7.39 -17.17 -4.32
CA LEU A 295 7.62 -16.53 -5.60
C LEU A 295 8.64 -17.33 -6.40
N ILE A 296 8.21 -18.08 -7.39
CA ILE A 296 9.08 -18.89 -8.22
C ILE A 296 9.48 -18.07 -9.45
N ARG A 297 10.79 -17.87 -9.63
CA ARG A 297 11.38 -17.15 -10.76
C ARG A 297 12.33 -18.09 -11.50
N PHE A 298 12.28 -18.08 -12.83
CA PHE A 298 13.22 -18.81 -13.70
C PHE A 298 13.22 -20.34 -13.54
N ALA A 299 12.31 -20.92 -12.74
CA ALA A 299 12.19 -22.37 -12.63
C ALA A 299 11.43 -22.92 -13.85
N VAL A 300 12.05 -23.89 -14.52
CA VAL A 300 11.48 -24.63 -15.66
C VAL A 300 10.69 -25.86 -15.18
N ASP A 301 10.73 -26.16 -13.89
CA ASP A 301 10.13 -27.37 -13.33
C ASP A 301 8.59 -27.30 -13.31
N GLU A 302 7.95 -28.08 -14.18
CA GLU A 302 6.49 -28.21 -14.30
C GLU A 302 5.81 -28.69 -13.01
N LYS A 303 6.55 -29.38 -12.12
CA LYS A 303 6.03 -29.89 -10.85
C LYS A 303 5.49 -28.79 -9.95
N TYR A 304 6.04 -27.57 -10.01
CA TYR A 304 5.48 -26.41 -9.28
C TYR A 304 4.06 -26.05 -9.69
N THR A 305 3.59 -26.54 -10.83
CA THR A 305 2.27 -26.29 -11.37
C THR A 305 1.35 -27.51 -11.33
N ASN A 306 1.80 -28.59 -10.69
CA ASN A 306 1.01 -29.79 -10.48
C ASN A 306 0.20 -29.70 -9.17
N ALA A 307 -1.11 -29.58 -9.29
CA ALA A 307 -1.98 -29.41 -8.11
C ALA A 307 -1.99 -30.65 -7.21
N THR A 308 -1.90 -31.86 -7.79
CA THR A 308 -1.90 -33.11 -7.02
C THR A 308 -0.67 -33.23 -6.14
N GLN A 309 0.51 -32.87 -6.67
CA GLN A 309 1.76 -32.89 -5.90
C GLN A 309 1.70 -31.89 -4.74
N TRP A 310 1.25 -30.66 -4.99
CA TRP A 310 1.06 -29.69 -3.91
C TRP A 310 0.05 -30.15 -2.87
N GLN A 311 -1.09 -30.71 -3.29
CA GLN A 311 -2.09 -31.22 -2.37
C GLN A 311 -1.52 -32.33 -1.48
N GLN A 312 -0.81 -33.30 -2.06
CA GLN A 312 -0.14 -34.37 -1.32
C GLN A 312 0.86 -33.80 -0.32
N LEU A 313 1.72 -32.90 -0.76
CA LEU A 313 2.77 -32.27 0.04
C LEU A 313 2.22 -31.45 1.21
N ILE A 314 1.14 -30.70 0.99
CA ILE A 314 0.46 -29.92 2.04
C ILE A 314 -0.17 -30.85 3.07
N LEU A 315 -0.88 -31.90 2.62
CA LEU A 315 -1.55 -32.84 3.50
C LEU A 315 -0.55 -33.66 4.34
N SER A 316 0.60 -34.03 3.77
CA SER A 316 1.59 -34.85 4.46
C SER A 316 2.51 -34.05 5.38
N HIS A 317 2.95 -32.85 4.97
CA HIS A 317 4.04 -32.15 5.65
C HIS A 317 3.66 -30.79 6.26
N MET A 318 2.51 -30.20 5.90
CA MET A 318 2.10 -28.88 6.40
C MET A 318 0.67 -28.88 6.95
N PRO A 319 0.39 -29.67 8.01
CA PRO A 319 -0.97 -29.84 8.54
C PRO A 319 -1.57 -28.54 9.10
N ASN A 320 -0.72 -27.58 9.48
CA ASN A 320 -1.13 -26.30 10.07
C ASN A 320 -1.34 -25.19 9.05
N LEU A 321 -1.15 -25.44 7.74
CA LEU A 321 -1.18 -24.42 6.71
C LEU A 321 -2.59 -23.85 6.53
N ARG A 322 -2.72 -22.55 6.77
CA ARG A 322 -3.97 -21.78 6.62
C ARG A 322 -3.94 -20.87 5.40
N ILE A 323 -2.76 -20.37 5.05
CA ILE A 323 -2.56 -19.44 3.95
C ILE A 323 -1.50 -19.99 3.02
N PHE A 324 -1.88 -20.21 1.77
CA PHE A 324 -0.98 -20.65 0.73
C PHE A 324 -1.08 -19.69 -0.47
N ASP A 325 -0.01 -18.92 -0.67
CA ASP A 325 0.11 -17.97 -1.77
C ASP A 325 1.31 -18.33 -2.64
N ILE A 326 1.07 -18.62 -3.92
CA ILE A 326 2.11 -18.92 -4.90
C ILE A 326 2.08 -17.88 -6.02
N ARG A 327 3.24 -17.57 -6.57
CA ARG A 327 3.39 -16.83 -7.83
C ARG A 327 4.55 -17.45 -8.60
N HIS A 328 4.23 -18.11 -9.71
CA HIS A 328 5.21 -18.70 -10.62
C HIS A 328 5.29 -17.87 -11.89
N GLU A 329 6.47 -17.34 -12.15
CA GLU A 329 6.76 -16.57 -13.35
C GLU A 329 7.61 -17.40 -14.30
N HIS A 330 6.95 -17.85 -15.37
CA HIS A 330 7.61 -18.55 -16.47
C HIS A 330 8.07 -17.53 -17.52
N TRP A 331 9.38 -17.51 -17.74
CA TRP A 331 10.03 -16.79 -18.82
C TRP A 331 10.56 -17.86 -19.77
N PRO A 332 10.05 -17.97 -21.01
CA PRO A 332 10.64 -18.82 -22.03
C PRO A 332 12.04 -18.30 -22.25
N ILE A 333 13.01 -19.05 -21.75
CA ILE A 333 14.41 -18.78 -22.02
C ILE A 333 14.57 -19.04 -23.50
N HIS A 334 14.79 -18.00 -24.31
CA HIS A 334 15.42 -18.16 -25.61
C HIS A 334 16.81 -18.70 -25.31
N THR A 335 16.97 -20.02 -25.22
CA THR A 335 18.30 -20.61 -25.12
C THR A 335 18.99 -20.27 -26.43
N THR A 336 19.78 -19.21 -26.43
CA THR A 336 20.70 -18.83 -27.52
C THR A 336 21.86 -19.82 -27.68
N THR A 337 21.70 -21.06 -27.22
CA THR A 337 22.69 -22.13 -27.29
C THR A 337 22.03 -23.42 -27.71
N THR A 338 21.40 -23.42 -28.88
CA THR A 338 21.42 -24.57 -29.78
C THR A 338 21.39 -24.06 -31.20
N ILE A 339 22.54 -24.19 -31.86
CA ILE A 339 22.69 -24.15 -33.31
C ILE A 339 21.85 -25.32 -33.84
N PHE A 340 20.59 -25.06 -34.19
CA PHE A 340 19.86 -25.92 -35.12
C PHE A 340 19.11 -25.03 -36.10
N ASN A 341 19.42 -25.30 -37.37
CA ASN A 341 18.87 -24.66 -38.54
C ASN A 341 17.34 -24.76 -38.61
N ASN A 342 16.76 -23.74 -39.22
CA ASN A 342 15.44 -23.70 -39.88
C ASN A 342 14.19 -23.46 -39.00
N ASN A 343 13.78 -22.18 -38.98
CA ASN A 343 12.44 -21.64 -39.26
C ASN A 343 11.18 -22.08 -38.49
N ASP A 344 11.23 -23.02 -37.55
CA ASP A 344 10.08 -23.32 -36.68
C ASP A 344 10.43 -23.13 -35.20
N ILE A 345 10.55 -21.87 -34.77
CA ILE A 345 10.47 -21.55 -33.33
C ILE A 345 8.99 -21.63 -32.95
N HIS A 346 8.48 -22.86 -32.78
CA HIS A 346 7.26 -23.06 -32.03
C HIS A 346 7.52 -22.58 -30.59
N GLN A 347 7.04 -21.38 -30.28
CA GLN A 347 6.99 -20.89 -28.91
C GLN A 347 6.11 -21.85 -28.11
N VAL A 348 6.74 -22.76 -27.35
CA VAL A 348 6.02 -23.66 -26.44
C VAL A 348 5.38 -22.79 -25.36
N ILE A 349 4.08 -22.58 -25.47
CA ILE A 349 3.30 -21.86 -24.46
C ILE A 349 3.21 -22.78 -23.24
N PHE A 350 3.87 -22.41 -22.16
CA PHE A 350 3.72 -23.07 -20.87
C PHE A 350 2.27 -22.87 -20.39
N HIS A 351 1.47 -23.94 -20.41
CA HIS A 351 0.07 -23.95 -20.01
C HIS A 351 -0.07 -24.67 -18.66
N VAL A 352 -0.44 -23.95 -17.60
CA VAL A 352 -0.75 -24.57 -16.31
C VAL A 352 -2.16 -25.14 -16.37
N PRO A 353 -2.39 -26.43 -16.08
CA PRO A 353 -3.72 -27.02 -16.06
C PRO A 353 -4.53 -26.50 -14.85
N ILE A 354 -5.03 -25.27 -14.92
CA ILE A 354 -5.61 -24.57 -13.76
C ILE A 354 -6.83 -25.29 -13.16
N GLU A 355 -7.52 -26.09 -13.96
CA GLU A 355 -8.63 -26.94 -13.52
C GLU A 355 -8.23 -27.91 -12.41
N GLN A 356 -6.96 -28.34 -12.36
CA GLN A 356 -6.46 -29.20 -11.28
C GLN A 356 -6.47 -28.49 -9.92
N PHE A 357 -6.39 -27.15 -9.89
CA PHE A 357 -6.47 -26.33 -8.68
C PHE A 357 -7.92 -25.98 -8.26
N ARG A 358 -8.92 -26.69 -8.80
CA ARG A 358 -10.34 -26.50 -8.49
C ARG A 358 -11.00 -27.68 -7.77
N SER A 359 -10.22 -28.68 -7.37
CA SER A 359 -10.73 -29.76 -6.53
C SER A 359 -11.29 -29.21 -5.20
N SER A 360 -12.13 -30.01 -4.53
CA SER A 360 -12.72 -29.64 -3.24
C SER A 360 -11.67 -29.20 -2.22
N PHE A 361 -10.50 -29.85 -2.22
CA PHE A 361 -9.37 -29.50 -1.38
C PHE A 361 -8.99 -28.01 -1.43
N TRP A 362 -8.92 -27.43 -2.63
CA TRP A 362 -8.54 -26.03 -2.85
C TRP A 362 -9.69 -25.07 -2.55
N VAL A 363 -10.89 -25.41 -3.02
CA VAL A 363 -12.09 -24.57 -2.90
C VAL A 363 -12.52 -24.43 -1.43
N GLU A 364 -12.54 -25.52 -0.67
CA GLU A 364 -12.90 -25.52 0.75
C GLU A 364 -11.91 -24.70 1.59
N ARG A 365 -10.63 -24.71 1.22
CA ARG A 365 -9.57 -23.90 1.85
C ARG A 365 -9.55 -22.45 1.38
N GLN A 366 -10.42 -22.10 0.43
CA GLN A 366 -10.49 -20.78 -0.18
C GLN A 366 -9.17 -20.33 -0.84
N TRP A 367 -8.42 -21.29 -1.38
CA TRP A 367 -7.20 -21.03 -2.14
C TRP A 367 -7.54 -21.09 -3.62
N PHE A 368 -7.49 -19.94 -4.29
CA PHE A 368 -7.85 -19.80 -5.69
C PHE A 368 -6.64 -19.38 -6.49
N PHE A 369 -6.59 -19.74 -7.76
CA PHE A 369 -5.45 -19.46 -8.61
C PHE A 369 -5.92 -18.94 -9.97
N THR A 370 -5.11 -18.12 -10.61
CA THR A 370 -5.32 -17.68 -11.99
C THR A 370 -4.00 -17.72 -12.75
N GLN A 371 -4.09 -17.81 -14.07
CA GLN A 371 -2.96 -17.66 -14.98
C GLN A 371 -3.11 -16.35 -15.75
N LEU A 372 -1.99 -15.66 -15.98
CA LEU A 372 -1.90 -14.51 -16.87
C LEU A 372 -0.89 -14.84 -17.97
N TYR A 373 -1.22 -14.47 -19.20
CA TYR A 373 -0.32 -14.58 -20.34
C TYR A 373 -0.07 -13.19 -20.91
N TYR A 374 1.20 -12.82 -21.04
CA TYR A 374 1.65 -11.57 -21.65
C TYR A 374 2.41 -11.91 -22.92
N GLU A 375 1.87 -11.47 -24.05
CA GLU A 375 2.56 -11.50 -25.34
C GLU A 375 3.28 -10.15 -25.51
N GLN A 376 4.61 -10.14 -25.43
CA GLN A 376 5.43 -9.00 -25.83
C GLN A 376 6.25 -9.37 -27.07
N ARG A 377 6.59 -8.37 -27.90
CA ARG A 377 7.30 -8.56 -29.18
C ARG A 377 8.55 -9.44 -29.07
N ASP A 378 9.22 -9.43 -27.92
CA ASP A 378 10.50 -10.13 -27.71
C ASP A 378 10.44 -11.24 -26.63
N SER A 379 9.33 -11.38 -25.90
CA SER A 379 9.16 -12.47 -24.93
C SER A 379 7.69 -12.73 -24.58
N ASN A 380 7.30 -14.00 -24.52
CA ASN A 380 6.07 -14.40 -23.86
C ASN A 380 6.33 -14.50 -22.37
N ARG A 381 5.38 -14.13 -21.51
CA ARG A 381 5.50 -14.35 -20.07
C ARG A 381 4.21 -14.93 -19.54
N THR A 382 4.30 -16.11 -18.94
CA THR A 382 3.18 -16.73 -18.23
C THR A 382 3.38 -16.53 -16.73
N ILE A 383 2.34 -16.03 -16.05
CA ILE A 383 2.33 -15.87 -14.59
C ILE A 383 1.16 -16.67 -14.02
N PHE A 384 1.45 -17.79 -13.37
CA PHE A 384 0.50 -18.51 -12.53
C PHE A 384 0.57 -17.95 -11.12
N HIS A 385 -0.55 -17.61 -10.49
CA HIS A 385 -0.52 -17.07 -9.14
C HIS A 385 -1.81 -17.28 -8.35
N SER A 386 -1.67 -17.29 -7.03
CA SER A 386 -2.79 -17.27 -6.10
C SER A 386 -3.59 -15.97 -6.25
N THR A 387 -4.89 -16.16 -6.41
CA THR A 387 -5.90 -15.12 -6.30
C THR A 387 -6.54 -15.23 -4.93
N ASN A 388 -6.94 -14.09 -4.39
CA ASN A 388 -7.67 -14.08 -3.13
C ASN A 388 -8.98 -13.30 -3.31
N PRO A 389 -9.97 -13.87 -4.03
CA PRO A 389 -11.24 -13.20 -4.26
C PRO A 389 -12.00 -12.93 -2.95
N TYR A 390 -11.68 -13.65 -1.86
CA TYR A 390 -12.33 -13.49 -0.55
C TYR A 390 -11.64 -12.51 0.41
N ARG A 391 -10.33 -12.23 0.24
CA ARG A 391 -9.64 -11.13 0.95
C ARG A 391 -9.59 -9.83 0.15
N ARG A 392 -9.64 -9.89 -1.18
CA ARG A 392 -9.55 -8.69 -2.02
C ARG A 392 -10.94 -8.14 -2.25
N LYS A 393 -11.15 -6.89 -1.80
CA LYS A 393 -12.32 -6.07 -2.20
C LYS A 393 -12.37 -5.86 -3.72
N SER A 394 -11.29 -6.12 -4.45
CA SER A 394 -11.17 -5.89 -5.90
C SER A 394 -10.85 -7.19 -6.65
N TYR A 395 -11.54 -7.44 -7.77
CA TYR A 395 -11.36 -8.58 -8.65
C TYR A 395 -11.19 -8.12 -10.10
N THR A 396 -10.34 -8.77 -10.88
CA THR A 396 -10.12 -8.42 -12.29
C THR A 396 -10.42 -9.60 -13.20
N LEU A 397 -11.39 -9.44 -14.11
CA LEU A 397 -11.61 -10.33 -15.25
C LEU A 397 -10.61 -9.93 -16.35
N ARG A 398 -9.77 -10.89 -16.78
CA ARG A 398 -8.81 -10.73 -17.88
C ARG A 398 -8.77 -11.98 -18.77
N GLY A 399 -8.84 -11.79 -20.09
CA GLY A 399 -8.42 -12.78 -21.09
C GLY A 399 -9.53 -13.30 -22.02
N LYS A 400 -9.14 -13.82 -23.19
CA LYS A 400 -9.99 -14.73 -23.95
C LYS A 400 -9.97 -16.06 -23.19
N LEU A 401 -11.02 -16.38 -22.44
CA LEU A 401 -11.25 -17.75 -21.99
C LEU A 401 -11.46 -18.61 -23.25
N ASN A 402 -10.36 -19.11 -23.83
CA ASN A 402 -10.38 -20.24 -24.75
C ASN A 402 -10.56 -21.56 -23.98
N ASP A 403 -10.70 -21.51 -22.66
CA ASP A 403 -11.16 -22.64 -21.88
C ASP A 403 -12.59 -22.95 -22.32
N ILE A 404 -12.72 -24.02 -23.10
CA ILE A 404 -13.97 -24.71 -23.38
C ILE A 404 -14.47 -25.25 -22.04
N MET A 405 -15.11 -24.38 -21.27
CA MET A 405 -15.69 -24.75 -19.99
C MET A 405 -17.11 -25.24 -20.20
N ASP A 406 -17.48 -26.34 -19.54
CA ASP A 406 -18.82 -26.90 -19.58
C ASP A 406 -19.87 -25.81 -19.25
N PRO A 407 -20.74 -25.43 -20.19
CA PRO A 407 -21.76 -24.41 -19.98
C PRO A 407 -22.78 -24.78 -18.89
N ASN A 408 -22.79 -26.03 -18.41
CA ASN A 408 -23.73 -26.52 -17.39
C ASN A 408 -23.23 -26.40 -15.95
N ALA A 409 -21.99 -25.95 -15.71
CA ALA A 409 -21.50 -25.83 -14.33
C ALA A 409 -22.17 -24.65 -13.58
N PRO A 410 -22.46 -24.79 -12.27
CA PRO A 410 -23.09 -23.73 -11.48
C PRO A 410 -22.22 -22.47 -11.37
N ALA A 411 -22.88 -21.30 -11.25
CA ALA A 411 -22.20 -20.02 -11.09
C ALA A 411 -21.45 -19.93 -9.75
N ILE A 412 -20.27 -19.33 -9.76
CA ILE A 412 -19.42 -19.11 -8.59
C ILE A 412 -19.74 -17.73 -8.00
N HIS A 413 -20.32 -17.70 -6.80
CA HIS A 413 -20.73 -16.47 -6.12
C HIS A 413 -19.60 -15.88 -5.28
N LEU A 414 -19.07 -14.71 -5.66
CA LEU A 414 -17.97 -14.02 -4.97
C LEU A 414 -18.50 -12.85 -4.11
N LYS A 415 -19.09 -13.17 -2.95
CA LYS A 415 -19.79 -12.21 -2.07
C LYS A 415 -18.89 -11.15 -1.42
N SER A 416 -17.60 -11.40 -1.29
CA SER A 416 -16.60 -10.51 -0.68
C SER A 416 -16.14 -9.35 -1.58
N VAL A 417 -16.36 -9.46 -2.89
CA VAL A 417 -15.85 -8.52 -3.89
C VAL A 417 -16.75 -7.29 -3.95
N GLN A 418 -16.14 -6.10 -3.86
CA GLN A 418 -16.81 -4.79 -3.91
C GLN A 418 -16.42 -3.96 -5.14
N ASP A 419 -15.31 -4.31 -5.79
CA ASP A 419 -14.74 -3.64 -6.95
C ASP A 419 -14.43 -4.69 -8.02
N VAL A 420 -14.91 -4.48 -9.24
CA VAL A 420 -14.67 -5.39 -10.36
C VAL A 420 -14.09 -4.61 -11.52
N GLN A 421 -12.99 -5.10 -12.08
CA GLN A 421 -12.37 -4.59 -13.30
C GLN A 421 -12.55 -5.61 -14.43
N ILE A 422 -13.08 -5.18 -15.57
CA ILE A 422 -13.37 -6.02 -16.73
C ILE A 422 -12.60 -5.46 -17.91
N GLN A 423 -11.70 -6.25 -18.47
CA GLN A 423 -10.79 -5.78 -19.50
C GLN A 423 -11.37 -5.86 -20.91
N ASN A 424 -12.34 -6.73 -21.16
CA ASN A 424 -12.94 -6.84 -22.48
C ASN A 424 -14.37 -7.38 -22.43
N GLU A 425 -15.18 -7.01 -23.41
CA GLU A 425 -16.57 -7.46 -23.57
C GLU A 425 -16.66 -8.99 -23.70
N ALA A 426 -15.66 -9.63 -24.33
CA ALA A 426 -15.57 -11.08 -24.49
C ALA A 426 -15.54 -11.85 -23.15
N GLU A 427 -15.07 -11.21 -22.07
CA GLU A 427 -15.01 -11.83 -20.73
C GLU A 427 -16.39 -12.01 -20.10
N LEU A 428 -17.39 -11.27 -20.59
CA LEU A 428 -18.76 -11.35 -20.09
C LEU A 428 -19.55 -12.51 -20.70
N VAL A 429 -19.21 -12.93 -21.93
CA VAL A 429 -20.00 -13.90 -22.70
C VAL A 429 -20.02 -15.28 -22.03
N ASN A 430 -18.92 -15.69 -21.40
CA ASN A 430 -18.74 -16.99 -20.74
C ASN A 430 -18.40 -16.85 -19.24
N CYS A 431 -18.82 -15.76 -18.60
CA CYS A 431 -18.48 -15.53 -17.20
C CYS A 431 -19.29 -16.46 -16.28
N LYS A 432 -18.61 -17.35 -15.55
CA LYS A 432 -19.23 -18.19 -14.50
C LYS A 432 -19.28 -17.49 -13.14
N TYR A 433 -18.65 -16.33 -12.99
CA TYR A 433 -18.61 -15.62 -11.72
C TYR A 433 -19.82 -14.69 -11.59
N PHE A 434 -20.42 -14.69 -10.39
CA PHE A 434 -21.44 -13.73 -10.02
C PHE A 434 -20.98 -12.91 -8.81
N PHE A 435 -21.06 -11.59 -8.92
CA PHE A 435 -20.53 -10.67 -7.92
C PHE A 435 -21.66 -9.83 -7.29
N PRO A 436 -22.34 -10.35 -6.24
CA PRO A 436 -23.57 -9.74 -5.73
C PRO A 436 -23.41 -8.39 -5.02
N ASN A 437 -22.21 -8.11 -4.48
CA ASN A 437 -21.96 -6.97 -3.57
C ASN A 437 -21.06 -5.88 -4.19
N VAL A 438 -20.96 -5.86 -5.53
CA VAL A 438 -20.11 -4.90 -6.23
C VAL A 438 -20.71 -3.50 -6.19
N THR A 439 -19.87 -2.53 -5.82
CA THR A 439 -20.21 -1.10 -5.77
C THR A 439 -19.36 -0.28 -6.75
N THR A 440 -18.17 -0.77 -7.11
CA THR A 440 -17.29 -0.14 -8.08
C THR A 440 -17.08 -1.04 -9.30
N LEU A 441 -17.27 -0.48 -10.50
CA LEU A 441 -17.02 -1.18 -11.76
C LEU A 441 -16.02 -0.39 -12.60
N THR A 442 -14.97 -1.07 -13.07
CA THR A 442 -13.99 -0.55 -14.03
C THR A 442 -14.10 -1.32 -15.33
N LEU A 443 -14.39 -0.64 -16.44
CA LEU A 443 -14.40 -1.23 -17.78
C LEU A 443 -13.17 -0.72 -18.54
N GLU A 444 -12.39 -1.62 -19.14
CA GLU A 444 -11.18 -1.26 -19.91
C GLU A 444 -11.27 -1.76 -21.36
N ASN A 445 -10.36 -1.27 -22.20
CA ASN A 445 -10.17 -1.67 -23.60
C ASN A 445 -11.45 -1.72 -24.47
N GLY A 446 -11.83 -2.91 -24.93
CA GLY A 446 -12.44 -3.17 -26.23
C GLY A 446 -13.96 -3.31 -26.27
N PHE A 447 -14.72 -2.56 -25.48
CA PHE A 447 -16.19 -2.62 -25.52
C PHE A 447 -16.71 -1.97 -26.81
N SER A 448 -17.08 -2.80 -27.79
CA SER A 448 -17.39 -2.36 -29.17
C SER A 448 -18.77 -2.80 -29.65
N ASN A 449 -19.61 -3.34 -28.75
CA ASN A 449 -20.99 -3.75 -29.03
C ASN A 449 -21.09 -4.88 -30.07
N ARG A 450 -20.05 -5.73 -30.13
CA ARG A 450 -20.07 -6.87 -31.06
C ARG A 450 -21.02 -7.96 -30.57
N TYR A 451 -21.37 -7.98 -29.28
CA TYR A 451 -22.14 -9.04 -28.65
C TYR A 451 -23.23 -8.48 -27.73
N GLN A 452 -24.44 -8.21 -28.25
CA GLN A 452 -25.60 -7.72 -27.47
C GLN A 452 -25.34 -6.40 -26.70
N SER A 453 -26.34 -5.93 -25.95
CA SER A 453 -26.21 -4.77 -25.05
C SER A 453 -25.20 -5.08 -23.93
N ILE A 454 -24.23 -4.18 -23.74
CA ILE A 454 -23.24 -4.25 -22.65
C ILE A 454 -23.92 -4.33 -21.28
N ALA A 455 -25.00 -3.56 -21.09
CA ALA A 455 -25.73 -3.54 -19.82
C ALA A 455 -26.35 -4.90 -19.52
N THR A 456 -26.96 -5.55 -20.52
CA THR A 456 -27.54 -6.90 -20.37
C THR A 456 -26.49 -7.93 -19.98
N ASN A 457 -25.31 -7.91 -20.62
CA ASN A 457 -24.23 -8.84 -20.28
C ASN A 457 -23.66 -8.59 -18.89
N LEU A 458 -23.48 -7.32 -18.51
CA LEU A 458 -23.02 -6.97 -17.16
C LEU A 458 -24.01 -7.40 -16.09
N ASN A 459 -25.32 -7.22 -16.33
CA ASN A 459 -26.34 -7.54 -15.34
C ASN A 459 -26.47 -9.05 -15.06
N ARG A 460 -25.92 -9.92 -15.94
CA ARG A 460 -25.78 -11.37 -15.69
C ARG A 460 -24.64 -11.68 -14.70
N VAL A 461 -23.63 -10.82 -14.65
CA VAL A 461 -22.40 -11.03 -13.88
C VAL A 461 -22.45 -10.30 -12.53
N LEU A 462 -23.12 -9.15 -12.46
CA LEU A 462 -23.27 -8.37 -11.24
C LEU A 462 -24.55 -7.52 -11.26
N PRO A 463 -25.17 -7.23 -10.10
CA PRO A 463 -26.35 -6.38 -10.02
C PRO A 463 -25.97 -4.91 -10.20
N LEU A 464 -26.30 -4.34 -11.37
CA LEU A 464 -25.95 -2.96 -11.72
C LEU A 464 -26.56 -1.91 -10.76
N ILE A 465 -27.66 -2.25 -10.10
CA ILE A 465 -28.32 -1.39 -9.11
C ILE A 465 -27.47 -1.11 -7.86
N HIS A 466 -26.48 -1.95 -7.54
CA HIS A 466 -25.59 -1.72 -6.39
C HIS A 466 -24.39 -0.82 -6.72
N LEU A 467 -24.18 -0.50 -8.01
CA LEU A 467 -23.06 0.33 -8.42
C LEU A 467 -23.22 1.77 -7.92
N THR A 468 -22.19 2.26 -7.25
CA THR A 468 -22.06 3.64 -6.79
C THR A 468 -21.00 4.41 -7.59
N LYS A 469 -20.05 3.67 -8.18
CA LYS A 469 -18.90 4.22 -8.91
C LYS A 469 -18.61 3.45 -10.20
N LEU A 470 -18.44 4.20 -11.29
CA LEU A 470 -18.11 3.67 -12.61
C LEU A 470 -16.83 4.30 -13.16
N ILE A 471 -15.87 3.48 -13.58
CA ILE A 471 -14.62 3.91 -14.21
C ILE A 471 -14.58 3.33 -15.63
N LEU A 472 -14.43 4.20 -16.62
CA LEU A 472 -14.51 3.86 -18.03
C LEU A 472 -13.19 4.18 -18.72
N ASP A 473 -12.44 3.14 -19.04
CA ASP A 473 -11.27 3.16 -19.92
C ASP A 473 -11.47 2.34 -21.20
N CYS A 474 -12.63 2.51 -21.82
CA CYS A 474 -12.99 1.84 -23.06
C CYS A 474 -12.81 2.78 -24.28
N ARG A 475 -11.91 2.45 -25.20
CA ARG A 475 -11.66 3.28 -26.40
C ARG A 475 -12.80 3.28 -27.43
N TYR A 476 -13.68 2.28 -27.34
CA TYR A 476 -14.72 2.02 -28.35
C TYR A 476 -16.15 2.12 -27.80
N LEU A 477 -16.32 2.46 -26.52
CA LEU A 477 -17.64 2.60 -25.91
C LEU A 477 -18.38 3.77 -26.58
N SER A 478 -19.59 3.52 -27.09
CA SER A 478 -20.45 4.58 -27.65
C SER A 478 -21.15 5.34 -26.53
N LEU A 479 -21.55 6.60 -26.79
CA LEU A 479 -22.38 7.34 -25.83
C LEU A 479 -23.74 6.65 -25.61
N THR A 480 -24.33 6.04 -26.64
CA THR A 480 -25.59 5.27 -26.52
C THR A 480 -25.45 4.13 -25.51
N ASN A 481 -24.36 3.35 -25.57
CA ASN A 481 -24.13 2.26 -24.64
C ASN A 481 -23.88 2.76 -23.21
N LEU A 482 -23.26 3.93 -23.06
CA LEU A 482 -23.10 4.57 -21.76
C LEU A 482 -24.46 4.97 -21.18
N ILE A 483 -25.32 5.62 -21.96
CA ILE A 483 -26.67 6.02 -21.54
C ILE A 483 -27.47 4.78 -21.12
N GLU A 484 -27.40 3.72 -21.91
CA GLU A 484 -28.03 2.44 -21.58
C GLU A 484 -27.50 1.85 -20.27
N LEU A 485 -26.18 1.83 -20.07
CA LEU A 485 -25.58 1.34 -18.83
C LEU A 485 -26.05 2.14 -17.61
N LEU A 486 -26.13 3.46 -17.72
CA LEU A 486 -26.58 4.34 -16.64
C LEU A 486 -28.07 4.16 -16.32
N ARG A 487 -28.89 3.79 -17.30
CA ARG A 487 -30.30 3.43 -17.05
C ARG A 487 -30.44 2.25 -16.08
N PHE A 488 -29.52 1.29 -16.13
CA PHE A 488 -29.53 0.12 -15.23
C PHE A 488 -28.73 0.33 -13.92
N ALA A 489 -28.01 1.45 -13.79
CA ALA A 489 -27.16 1.76 -12.65
C ALA A 489 -27.60 3.06 -11.95
N PRO A 490 -28.83 3.12 -11.40
CA PRO A 490 -29.43 4.36 -10.89
C PRO A 490 -28.70 4.96 -9.68
N ASN A 491 -27.95 4.14 -8.94
CA ASN A 491 -27.26 4.56 -7.72
C ASN A 491 -25.82 5.08 -7.95
N VAL A 492 -25.38 5.17 -9.22
CA VAL A 492 -24.06 5.69 -9.54
C VAL A 492 -24.03 7.19 -9.27
N HIS A 493 -23.16 7.59 -8.33
CA HIS A 493 -22.93 9.00 -8.01
C HIS A 493 -21.54 9.48 -8.48
N THR A 494 -20.64 8.56 -8.85
CA THR A 494 -19.28 8.87 -9.33
C THR A 494 -18.98 8.22 -10.67
N ILE A 495 -18.57 9.02 -11.66
CA ILE A 495 -18.10 8.53 -12.96
C ILE A 495 -16.71 9.07 -13.29
N LYS A 496 -15.82 8.20 -13.77
CA LYS A 496 -14.48 8.58 -14.25
C LYS A 496 -14.26 8.07 -15.68
N PHE A 497 -13.87 8.96 -16.58
CA PHE A 497 -13.51 8.66 -17.95
C PHE A 497 -11.99 8.76 -18.15
N ASN A 498 -11.36 7.61 -18.33
CA ASN A 498 -9.97 7.47 -18.77
C ASN A 498 -9.85 7.46 -20.29
N SER A 499 -10.92 7.08 -21.01
CA SER A 499 -11.04 7.27 -22.45
C SER A 499 -12.35 7.89 -22.88
N LEU A 500 -12.34 8.47 -24.08
CA LEU A 500 -13.45 9.21 -24.67
C LEU A 500 -14.45 8.22 -25.28
N PRO A 501 -15.75 8.32 -24.93
CA PRO A 501 -16.79 7.65 -25.69
C PRO A 501 -16.75 8.11 -27.16
N ARG A 502 -16.98 7.18 -28.09
CA ARG A 502 -17.12 7.53 -29.51
C ARG A 502 -18.49 8.16 -29.78
N TYR A 503 -18.45 9.30 -30.47
CA TYR A 503 -19.62 9.98 -31.01
C TYR A 503 -19.58 9.78 -32.53
N LYS A 504 -20.56 9.07 -33.10
CA LYS A 504 -20.73 8.97 -34.56
C LYS A 504 -21.88 9.85 -35.06
N THR A 505 -22.79 10.25 -34.18
CA THR A 505 -24.02 10.99 -34.45
C THR A 505 -23.91 12.45 -34.02
N ASP A 506 -24.69 13.32 -34.66
CA ASP A 506 -24.82 14.73 -34.27
C ASP A 506 -25.31 14.84 -32.82
N SER A 507 -24.65 15.66 -32.01
CA SER A 507 -24.99 15.98 -30.62
C SER A 507 -26.48 16.26 -30.41
N LYS A 508 -27.13 16.99 -31.33
CA LYS A 508 -28.56 17.34 -31.21
C LYS A 508 -29.46 16.11 -31.23
N SER A 509 -29.20 15.19 -32.16
CA SER A 509 -29.95 13.93 -32.28
C SER A 509 -29.87 13.04 -31.03
N ILE A 510 -28.78 13.15 -30.25
CA ILE A 510 -28.60 12.35 -29.03
C ILE A 510 -29.37 12.97 -27.88
N GLU A 511 -29.34 14.31 -27.76
CA GLU A 511 -30.08 15.02 -26.72
C GLU A 511 -31.60 14.86 -26.88
N GLU A 512 -32.10 14.74 -28.11
CA GLU A 512 -33.52 14.46 -28.40
C GLU A 512 -33.94 13.01 -28.11
N ASN A 513 -33.00 12.12 -27.79
CA ASN A 513 -33.31 10.72 -27.48
C ASN A 513 -34.05 10.59 -26.14
N GLU A 514 -35.20 9.91 -26.14
CA GLU A 514 -36.01 9.70 -24.92
C GLU A 514 -35.22 9.05 -23.78
N THR A 515 -34.30 8.13 -24.10
CA THR A 515 -33.46 7.48 -23.07
C THR A 515 -32.43 8.46 -22.51
N PHE A 516 -31.89 9.36 -23.33
CA PHE A 516 -31.02 10.43 -22.85
C PHE A 516 -31.75 11.34 -21.87
N GLN A 517 -32.95 11.80 -22.24
CA GLN A 517 -33.76 12.69 -21.39
C GLN A 517 -34.17 12.01 -20.08
N LEU A 518 -34.55 10.73 -20.14
CA LEU A 518 -34.86 9.94 -18.95
C LEU A 518 -33.63 9.80 -18.05
N VAL A 519 -32.48 9.41 -18.58
CA VAL A 519 -31.25 9.24 -17.78
C VAL A 519 -30.79 10.59 -17.22
N SER A 520 -30.77 11.65 -18.03
CA SER A 520 -30.37 13.00 -17.61
C SER A 520 -31.22 13.52 -16.44
N SER A 521 -32.54 13.34 -16.50
CA SER A 521 -33.46 13.80 -15.45
C SER A 521 -33.44 12.95 -14.17
N THR A 522 -33.11 11.66 -14.28
CA THR A 522 -33.21 10.70 -13.16
C THR A 522 -31.89 10.45 -12.43
N ASN A 523 -30.74 10.54 -13.11
CA ASN A 523 -29.46 10.19 -12.49
C ASN A 523 -29.08 11.11 -11.32
N ILE A 524 -28.29 10.56 -10.39
CA ILE A 524 -27.83 11.24 -9.16
C ILE A 524 -26.32 11.52 -9.19
N ILE A 525 -25.74 11.66 -10.38
CA ILE A 525 -24.29 11.76 -10.55
C ILE A 525 -23.80 13.13 -10.08
N THR A 526 -22.99 13.13 -9.02
CA THR A 526 -22.43 14.35 -8.41
C THR A 526 -20.95 14.52 -8.68
N ASN A 527 -20.22 13.44 -9.00
CA ASN A 527 -18.77 13.48 -9.19
C ASN A 527 -18.41 12.96 -10.58
N VAL A 528 -17.82 13.83 -11.41
CA VAL A 528 -17.44 13.48 -12.79
C VAL A 528 -15.97 13.83 -13.04
N THR A 529 -15.19 12.87 -13.54
CA THR A 529 -13.78 13.06 -13.89
C THR A 529 -13.52 12.72 -15.35
N PHE A 530 -12.84 13.60 -16.05
CA PHE A 530 -12.43 13.47 -17.44
C PHE A 530 -10.90 13.58 -17.53
N ARG A 531 -10.19 12.44 -17.61
CA ARG A 531 -8.71 12.42 -17.56
C ARG A 531 -8.02 12.71 -18.90
N LYS A 532 -8.66 12.38 -20.02
CA LYS A 532 -8.17 12.75 -21.36
C LYS A 532 -8.58 14.17 -21.71
N ARG A 533 -7.96 14.74 -22.73
CA ARG A 533 -8.30 16.10 -23.20
C ARG A 533 -9.69 16.10 -23.85
N TYR A 534 -10.61 16.91 -23.34
CA TYR A 534 -11.95 17.10 -23.91
C TYR A 534 -12.05 18.48 -24.56
N GLY A 535 -12.61 18.51 -25.77
CA GLY A 535 -13.07 19.74 -26.40
C GLY A 535 -14.44 20.16 -25.86
N LEU A 536 -14.79 21.43 -26.07
CA LEU A 536 -16.02 22.04 -25.53
C LEU A 536 -17.29 21.29 -25.93
N ASP A 537 -17.46 20.90 -27.20
CA ASP A 537 -18.70 20.28 -27.68
C ASP A 537 -19.01 18.96 -26.98
N LYS A 538 -17.98 18.16 -26.69
CA LYS A 538 -18.16 16.90 -25.95
C LYS A 538 -18.48 17.16 -24.49
N LEU A 539 -17.88 18.18 -23.91
CA LEU A 539 -18.17 18.58 -22.53
C LEU A 539 -19.62 19.05 -22.41
N LYS A 540 -20.14 19.80 -23.39
CA LYS A 540 -21.53 20.25 -23.43
C LYS A 540 -22.52 19.08 -23.33
N VAL A 541 -22.37 18.08 -24.19
CA VAL A 541 -23.25 16.89 -24.21
C VAL A 541 -23.16 16.12 -22.89
N LEU A 542 -21.95 15.95 -22.34
CA LEU A 542 -21.76 15.23 -21.09
C LEU A 542 -22.31 15.99 -19.88
N MET A 543 -22.20 17.33 -19.86
CA MET A 543 -22.81 18.14 -18.82
C MET A 543 -24.34 18.17 -18.92
N ALA A 544 -24.90 18.12 -20.13
CA ALA A 544 -26.33 17.93 -20.32
C ALA A 544 -26.82 16.56 -19.80
N LEU A 545 -25.97 15.53 -19.85
CA LEU A 545 -26.27 14.22 -19.28
C LEU A 545 -26.18 14.20 -17.74
N TYR A 546 -25.37 15.06 -17.13
CA TYR A 546 -25.12 15.08 -15.68
C TYR A 546 -25.48 16.45 -15.07
N PRO A 547 -26.77 16.82 -14.99
CA PRO A 547 -27.18 18.14 -14.49
C PRO A 547 -26.89 18.35 -12.99
N ARG A 548 -26.68 17.28 -12.22
CA ARG A 548 -26.46 17.34 -10.75
C ARG A 548 -24.99 17.34 -10.32
N VAL A 549 -24.06 17.61 -11.24
CA VAL A 549 -22.62 17.59 -10.94
C VAL A 549 -22.25 18.64 -9.89
N GLN A 550 -21.61 18.16 -8.83
CA GLN A 550 -21.06 18.95 -7.74
C GLN A 550 -19.55 19.14 -7.87
N ASN A 551 -18.85 18.08 -8.27
CA ASN A 551 -17.41 18.07 -8.42
C ASN A 551 -17.06 17.63 -9.84
N LEU A 552 -16.52 18.56 -10.62
CA LEU A 552 -16.12 18.33 -12.00
C LEU A 552 -14.59 18.38 -12.10
N THR A 553 -13.97 17.31 -12.59
CA THR A 553 -12.54 17.29 -12.90
C THR A 553 -12.35 17.12 -14.41
N VAL A 554 -11.65 18.03 -15.06
CA VAL A 554 -11.45 18.05 -16.51
C VAL A 554 -9.98 18.23 -16.88
N HIS A 555 -9.57 17.58 -17.96
CA HIS A 555 -8.32 17.88 -18.65
C HIS A 555 -8.66 18.59 -19.96
N ILE A 556 -8.15 19.80 -20.14
CA ILE A 556 -8.46 20.64 -21.30
C ILE A 556 -7.19 21.20 -21.94
N CYS A 557 -7.26 21.53 -23.22
CA CYS A 557 -6.19 22.23 -23.90
C CYS A 557 -6.13 23.69 -23.45
N ALA A 558 -4.93 24.27 -23.40
CA ALA A 558 -4.74 25.65 -22.97
C ALA A 558 -5.51 26.68 -23.83
N GLN A 559 -5.74 26.36 -25.10
CA GLN A 559 -6.50 27.18 -26.05
C GLN A 559 -8.02 27.18 -25.76
N ASP A 560 -8.55 26.08 -25.20
CA ASP A 560 -9.98 25.93 -24.92
C ASP A 560 -10.35 26.39 -23.50
N LEU A 561 -9.36 26.78 -22.70
CA LEU A 561 -9.52 27.17 -21.29
C LEU A 561 -10.63 28.21 -21.10
N LYS A 562 -10.59 29.30 -21.88
CA LYS A 562 -11.59 30.38 -21.77
C LYS A 562 -13.00 29.85 -22.04
N ALA A 563 -13.20 29.22 -23.20
CA ALA A 563 -14.51 28.79 -23.65
C ALA A 563 -15.12 27.71 -22.73
N VAL A 564 -14.29 26.82 -22.18
CA VAL A 564 -14.73 25.79 -21.22
C VAL A 564 -15.11 26.38 -19.87
N VAL A 565 -14.26 27.25 -19.29
CA VAL A 565 -14.55 27.89 -18.00
C VAL A 565 -15.83 28.73 -18.11
N GLN A 566 -15.94 29.53 -19.17
CA GLN A 566 -17.11 30.36 -19.42
C GLN A 566 -18.39 29.51 -19.51
N PHE A 567 -18.39 28.46 -20.33
CA PHE A 567 -19.54 27.56 -20.46
C PHE A 567 -19.97 26.91 -19.13
N ILE A 568 -19.02 26.39 -18.35
CA ILE A 568 -19.32 25.71 -17.09
C ILE A 568 -19.94 26.70 -16.08
N LEU A 569 -19.37 27.91 -15.97
CA LEU A 569 -19.84 28.90 -15.00
C LEU A 569 -21.15 29.57 -15.43
N GLU A 570 -21.38 29.79 -16.74
CA GLU A 570 -22.68 30.23 -17.26
C GLU A 570 -23.78 29.20 -16.96
N LYS A 571 -23.50 27.90 -17.15
CA LYS A 571 -24.44 26.83 -16.82
C LYS A 571 -24.80 26.75 -15.33
N ARG A 572 -23.90 27.21 -14.45
CA ARG A 572 -24.18 27.36 -13.02
C ARG A 572 -25.25 28.43 -12.78
N LYS A 573 -25.17 29.56 -13.49
CA LYS A 573 -26.14 30.66 -13.38
C LYS A 573 -27.53 30.28 -13.91
N GLU A 574 -27.59 29.49 -14.98
CA GLU A 574 -28.84 29.07 -15.65
C GLU A 574 -29.68 28.03 -14.87
N ASN A 575 -29.44 27.84 -13.57
CA ASN A 575 -30.05 26.81 -12.71
C ASN A 575 -29.72 25.34 -13.07
N ALA A 576 -29.18 25.06 -14.26
CA ALA A 576 -28.88 23.71 -14.74
C ALA A 576 -27.70 23.04 -14.00
N SER A 577 -26.83 23.80 -13.33
CA SER A 577 -25.75 23.26 -12.48
C SER A 577 -25.52 24.06 -11.20
N LYS A 578 -26.59 24.43 -10.46
CA LYS A 578 -26.45 25.09 -9.14
C LYS A 578 -25.59 24.30 -8.15
N TYR A 579 -25.47 23.01 -8.38
CA TYR A 579 -24.80 22.07 -7.51
C TYR A 579 -23.27 22.14 -7.61
N LEU A 580 -22.70 22.80 -8.63
CA LEU A 580 -21.25 22.82 -8.81
C LEU A 580 -20.56 23.56 -7.65
N HIS A 581 -19.84 22.79 -6.83
CA HIS A 581 -19.05 23.25 -5.69
C HIS A 581 -17.56 23.33 -6.02
N SER A 582 -17.06 22.41 -6.85
CA SER A 582 -15.65 22.38 -7.24
C SER A 582 -15.43 22.04 -8.71
N LEU A 583 -14.49 22.75 -9.32
CA LEU A 583 -13.99 22.53 -10.67
C LEU A 583 -12.47 22.36 -10.62
N CYS A 584 -11.99 21.20 -11.06
CA CYS A 584 -10.58 20.84 -11.07
C CYS A 584 -10.07 20.71 -12.50
N PHE A 585 -8.94 21.36 -12.80
CA PHE A 585 -8.24 21.28 -14.07
C PHE A 585 -6.97 20.44 -13.91
N ILE A 586 -6.93 19.29 -14.58
CA ILE A 586 -5.79 18.37 -14.56
C ILE A 586 -4.61 19.00 -15.28
N GLY A 587 -3.44 19.06 -14.62
CA GLY A 587 -2.23 19.65 -15.19
C GLY A 587 -2.29 21.18 -15.33
N GLY A 588 -3.18 21.84 -14.58
CA GLY A 588 -3.35 23.29 -14.59
C GLY A 588 -2.08 24.02 -14.17
N ARG A 589 -1.56 24.88 -15.05
CA ARG A 589 -0.35 25.68 -14.78
C ARG A 589 -0.71 26.91 -13.94
N LYS A 590 0.22 27.40 -13.11
CA LYS A 590 0.04 28.66 -12.34
C LYS A 590 -0.37 29.85 -13.22
N ILE A 591 0.04 29.90 -14.49
CA ILE A 591 -0.36 30.95 -15.43
C ILE A 591 -1.86 30.97 -15.74
N TRP A 592 -2.57 29.84 -15.56
CA TRP A 592 -4.02 29.76 -15.75
C TRP A 592 -4.78 30.47 -14.64
N ILE A 593 -4.23 30.59 -13.43
CA ILE A 593 -4.86 31.31 -12.31
C ILE A 593 -5.16 32.75 -12.73
N LYS A 594 -4.16 33.45 -13.27
CA LYS A 594 -4.34 34.84 -13.74
C LYS A 594 -5.41 34.92 -14.84
N LYS A 595 -5.37 34.01 -15.81
CA LYS A 595 -6.35 33.99 -16.92
C LYS A 595 -7.78 33.73 -16.44
N ILE A 596 -7.97 32.79 -15.51
CA ILE A 596 -9.28 32.46 -14.95
C ILE A 596 -9.78 33.61 -14.07
N ASN A 597 -8.93 34.20 -13.21
CA ASN A 597 -9.30 35.38 -12.42
C ASN A 597 -9.75 36.55 -13.30
N THR A 598 -8.98 36.86 -14.35
CA THR A 598 -9.34 37.92 -15.30
C THR A 598 -10.68 37.63 -15.97
N LEU A 599 -10.90 36.39 -16.41
CA LEU A 599 -12.16 35.97 -17.05
C LEU A 599 -13.36 36.09 -16.10
N ILE A 600 -13.24 35.54 -14.88
CA ILE A 600 -14.31 35.59 -13.88
C ILE A 600 -14.66 37.05 -13.54
N SER A 601 -13.64 37.89 -13.36
CA SER A 601 -13.84 39.31 -13.02
C SER A 601 -14.42 40.11 -14.19
N SER A 602 -13.95 39.88 -15.41
CA SER A 602 -14.39 40.66 -16.59
C SER A 602 -15.82 40.33 -17.03
N GLU A 603 -16.24 39.08 -16.84
CA GLU A 603 -17.57 38.59 -17.26
C GLU A 603 -18.52 38.40 -16.04
N ALA A 604 -18.10 38.87 -14.85
CA ALA A 604 -18.82 38.77 -13.58
C ALA A 604 -19.39 37.36 -13.33
N LEU A 605 -18.58 36.31 -13.57
CA LEU A 605 -19.07 34.92 -13.59
C LEU A 605 -19.33 34.35 -12.18
N LEU A 606 -18.59 34.81 -11.17
CA LEU A 606 -18.67 34.37 -9.78
C LEU A 606 -18.40 35.54 -8.82
N ASP A 607 -19.14 35.60 -7.72
CA ASP A 607 -19.01 36.66 -6.72
C ASP A 607 -18.01 36.28 -5.60
N ASP A 608 -17.99 35.01 -5.17
CA ASP A 608 -17.04 34.47 -4.20
C ASP A 608 -16.47 33.15 -4.71
N TYR A 609 -15.15 33.01 -4.67
CA TYR A 609 -14.46 31.81 -5.15
C TYR A 609 -13.01 31.74 -4.64
N MET A 610 -12.47 30.51 -4.60
CA MET A 610 -11.07 30.26 -4.31
C MET A 610 -10.40 29.54 -5.48
N LEU A 611 -9.22 30.01 -5.90
CA LEU A 611 -8.33 29.30 -6.81
C LEU A 611 -7.06 28.84 -6.11
N LYS A 612 -6.76 27.54 -6.16
CA LYS A 612 -5.52 26.99 -5.60
C LYS A 612 -4.97 25.86 -6.45
N THR A 613 -3.65 25.78 -6.54
CA THR A 613 -2.97 24.62 -7.14
C THR A 613 -2.63 23.60 -6.05
N VAL A 614 -3.07 22.36 -6.23
CA VAL A 614 -2.74 21.21 -5.35
C VAL A 614 -2.34 20.05 -6.25
N ASP A 615 -1.18 19.44 -6.00
CA ASP A 615 -0.66 18.28 -6.75
C ASP A 615 -0.67 18.45 -8.28
N ASN A 616 -0.18 19.60 -8.76
CA ASN A 616 -0.16 19.99 -10.19
C ASN A 616 -1.55 20.12 -10.86
N ASN A 617 -2.63 20.13 -10.08
CA ASN A 617 -3.98 20.41 -10.55
C ASN A 617 -4.43 21.77 -10.05
N LEU A 618 -5.21 22.49 -10.86
CA LEU A 618 -5.78 23.78 -10.48
C LEU A 618 -7.24 23.59 -10.08
N TYR A 619 -7.58 23.97 -8.86
CA TYR A 619 -8.92 23.89 -8.32
C TYR A 619 -9.56 25.28 -8.24
N LEU A 620 -10.82 25.34 -8.63
CA LEU A 620 -11.75 26.45 -8.46
C LEU A 620 -12.88 25.97 -7.56
N TRP A 621 -12.98 26.51 -6.36
CA TRP A 621 -14.13 26.32 -5.46
C TRP A 621 -15.06 27.52 -5.62
N CYS A 622 -16.34 27.25 -5.89
CA CYS A 622 -17.33 28.23 -6.33
C CYS A 622 -18.41 28.49 -5.28
#